data_AF-B0VG73-F1
#
_entry.id   AF-B0VG73-F1
#
_cell.length_a   1.000
_cell.length_b   1.000
_cell.length_c   1.000
_cell.angle_alpha   90.00
_cell.angle_beta   90.00
_cell.angle_gamma   90.00
#
_symmetry.space_group_name_H-M   'P 1'
#
loop_
_entity.id
_entity.type
_entity.pdbx_description
1 polymer ?
#
loop_
_entity_poly.entity_id
_entity_poly.type
_entity_poly.pdbx_seq_one_letter_code
_entity_poly.pdbx_strand_id
1 'polypeptide(L)'
;MCIYSEIVAPRLKTPVSVFVTCAIIPLVPGRGLFNSMQLYIAGDNLHASKAILQTLLIAGTISIAIAIVSSVTNLINKLMNRF
;
A
#
# COMPACT_ATOMS: atom_id res chain seq x y z
N MET A 1 -5.20 -11.30 1.38
CA MET A 1 -6.17 -10.32 0.84
C MET A 1 -6.45 -10.55 -0.63
N CYS A 2 -5.44 -10.64 -1.49
CA CYS A 2 -5.62 -10.82 -2.94
C CYS A 2 -6.41 -12.10 -3.30
N ILE A 3 -6.03 -13.26 -2.74
CA ILE A 3 -6.74 -14.54 -2.96
C ILE A 3 -8.21 -14.47 -2.48
N TYR A 4 -8.46 -13.80 -1.35
CA TYR A 4 -9.80 -13.66 -0.78
C TYR A 4 -10.68 -12.73 -1.64
N SER A 5 -10.12 -11.62 -2.13
CA SER A 5 -10.83 -10.71 -3.05
C SER A 5 -11.07 -11.32 -4.43
N GLU A 6 -10.20 -12.22 -4.92
CA GLU A 6 -10.35 -12.89 -6.22
C GLU A 6 -11.52 -13.89 -6.22
N ILE A 7 -11.73 -14.58 -5.11
CA ILE A 7 -12.86 -15.51 -4.92
C ILE A 7 -14.18 -14.76 -4.69
N VAL A 8 -14.12 -13.58 -4.07
CA VAL A 8 -15.32 -12.82 -3.67
C VAL A 8 -15.74 -11.78 -4.71
N ALA A 9 -14.83 -11.27 -5.55
CA ALA A 9 -15.11 -10.25 -6.58
C ALA A 9 -16.18 -10.64 -7.62
N PRO A 10 -16.26 -11.90 -8.12
CA PRO A 10 -17.35 -12.31 -9.00
C PRO A 10 -18.72 -12.29 -8.30
N ARG A 11 -18.76 -12.46 -6.97
CA ARG A 11 -20.00 -12.46 -6.19
C ARG A 11 -20.47 -11.07 -5.77
N LEU A 12 -19.57 -10.08 -5.69
CA LEU A 12 -19.92 -8.76 -5.15
C LEU A 12 -20.01 -7.61 -6.16
N LYS A 13 -19.65 -7.77 -7.44
CA LYS A 13 -19.71 -6.68 -8.45
C LYS A 13 -19.01 -5.36 -8.05
N THR A 14 -18.14 -5.39 -7.03
CA THR A 14 -17.41 -4.21 -6.56
C THR A 14 -15.95 -4.27 -7.02
N PRO A 15 -15.38 -3.17 -7.53
CA PRO A 15 -14.01 -3.17 -8.01
C PRO A 15 -13.03 -3.40 -6.86
N VAL A 16 -12.02 -4.24 -7.11
CA VAL A 16 -10.93 -4.60 -6.17
C VAL A 16 -10.22 -3.35 -5.61
N SER A 17 -10.30 -2.22 -6.31
CA SER A 17 -9.76 -0.92 -5.89
C SER A 17 -10.30 -0.44 -4.53
N VAL A 18 -11.57 -0.71 -4.20
CA VAL A 18 -12.17 -0.25 -2.92
C VAL A 18 -11.48 -0.91 -1.73
N PHE A 19 -11.15 -2.20 -1.83
CA PHE A 19 -10.41 -2.92 -0.80
C PHE A 19 -8.97 -2.42 -0.67
N VAL A 20 -8.34 -2.06 -1.79
CA VAL A 20 -6.97 -1.52 -1.82
C VAL A 20 -6.93 -0.14 -1.15
N THR A 21 -7.89 0.75 -1.43
CA THR A 21 -7.93 2.09 -0.81
C THR A 21 -8.13 2.03 0.71
N CYS A 22 -9.04 1.18 1.19
CA CYS A 22 -9.24 1.01 2.64
C CYS A 22 -8.01 0.39 3.33
N ALA A 23 -7.28 -0.49 2.64
CA ALA A 23 -6.05 -1.09 3.16
C ALA A 23 -4.87 -0.10 3.16
N ILE A 24 -4.78 0.83 2.21
CA ILE A 24 -3.67 1.80 2.11
C ILE A 24 -3.63 2.77 3.29
N ILE A 25 -4.79 3.23 3.80
CA ILE A 25 -4.88 4.26 4.84
C ILE A 25 -4.12 3.89 6.14
N PRO A 26 -4.31 2.71 6.76
CA PRO A 26 -3.55 2.30 7.94
C PRO A 26 -2.16 1.72 7.62
N LEU A 27 -1.94 1.28 6.38
CA LEU A 27 -0.73 0.55 5.98
C LEU A 27 0.45 1.48 5.68
N VAL A 28 0.18 2.73 5.29
CA VAL A 28 1.22 3.74 5.20
C VAL A 28 1.67 4.11 6.63
N PRO A 29 2.97 4.04 6.96
CA PRO A 29 3.48 4.28 8.31
C PRO A 29 3.40 5.77 8.71
N GLY A 30 2.18 6.28 8.94
CA GLY A 30 1.91 7.67 9.31
C GLY A 30 2.48 8.05 10.68
N ARG A 31 2.49 7.11 11.63
CA ARG A 31 3.13 7.29 12.94
C ARG A 31 4.64 7.52 12.84
N GLY A 32 5.31 6.85 11.90
CA GLY A 32 6.75 7.00 11.69
C GLY A 32 7.11 8.37 11.11
N LEU A 33 6.29 8.88 10.20
CA LEU A 33 6.42 10.24 9.68
C LEU A 33 6.18 11.29 10.78
N PHE A 34 5.15 11.10 11.61
CA PHE A 34 4.84 12.02 12.71
C PHE A 34 5.96 12.05 13.75
N ASN A 35 6.51 10.89 14.11
CA ASN A 35 7.63 10.79 15.05
C ASN A 35 8.89 11.45 14.46
N SER A 36 9.13 11.28 13.17
CA SER A 36 10.25 11.94 12.48
C SER A 36 10.12 13.46 12.48
N MET A 37 8.91 13.98 12.27
CA MET A 37 8.64 15.42 12.34
C MET A 37 8.88 15.96 13.75
N GLN A 38 8.49 15.22 14.79
CA GLN A 38 8.75 15.59 16.17
C GLN A 38 10.25 15.61 16.50
N LEU A 39 11.02 14.62 16.02
CA LEU A 39 12.48 14.56 16.15
C LEU A 39 13.18 15.71 15.38
N TYR A 40 12.63 16.10 14.23
CA TYR A 40 13.11 17.21 13.42
C TYR A 40 12.94 18.55 14.15
N ILE A 41 11.76 18.77 14.75
CA ILE A 41 11.47 19.97 15.56
C ILE A 41 12.33 20.00 16.84
N ALA A 42 12.63 18.84 17.43
CA ALA A 42 13.51 18.71 18.60
C ALA A 42 15.01 18.97 18.30
N GLY A 43 15.39 19.20 17.03
CA GLY A 43 16.76 19.51 16.63
C GLY A 43 17.65 18.28 16.35
N ASP A 44 17.14 17.06 16.56
CA ASP A 44 17.86 15.81 16.28
C ASP A 44 17.65 15.36 14.83
N ASN A 45 18.27 16.12 13.92
CA ASN A 45 18.21 15.92 12.48
C ASN A 45 18.76 14.55 12.03
N LEU A 46 19.67 13.97 12.80
CA LEU A 46 20.33 12.70 12.49
C LEU A 46 19.37 11.52 12.70
N HIS A 47 18.59 11.55 13.76
CA HIS A 47 17.55 10.55 14.02
C HIS A 47 16.29 10.79 13.17
N ALA A 48 15.92 12.06 12.93
CA ALA A 48 14.80 12.40 12.07
C ALA A 48 14.99 11.90 10.63
N SER A 49 16.15 12.15 10.02
CA SER A 49 16.45 11.71 8.65
C SER A 49 16.48 10.19 8.50
N LYS A 50 17.05 9.46 9.48
CA LYS A 50 17.01 7.99 9.51
C LYS A 50 15.59 7.45 9.57
N ALA A 51 14.76 8.02 10.44
CA ALA A 51 13.38 7.59 10.60
C ALA A 51 12.54 7.86 9.34
N ILE A 52 12.73 9.02 8.69
CA ILE A 52 12.08 9.34 7.41
C ILE A 52 12.50 8.32 6.34
N LEU A 53 13.80 8.05 6.18
CA LEU A 53 14.28 7.08 5.20
C LEU A 53 13.72 5.67 5.44
N GLN A 54 13.68 5.20 6.69
CA GLN A 54 13.06 3.91 6.99
C GLN A 54 11.58 3.88 6.62
N THR A 55 10.82 4.92 6.98
CA THR A 55 9.39 4.99 6.66
C THR A 55 9.14 5.05 5.16
N LEU A 56 9.98 5.77 4.43
CA LEU A 56 9.92 5.87 2.97
C LEU A 56 10.23 4.52 2.30
N LEU A 57 11.23 3.78 2.79
CA LEU A 57 11.56 2.44 2.29
C LEU A 57 10.41 1.45 2.53
N ILE A 58 9.82 1.47 3.72
CA ILE A 58 8.68 0.60 4.06
C ILE A 58 7.46 0.96 3.18
N ALA A 59 7.11 2.24 3.10
CA ALA A 59 6.01 2.69 2.24
C ALA A 59 6.26 2.38 0.75
N GLY A 60 7.50 2.55 0.30
CA GLY A 60 7.93 2.28 -1.07
C GLY A 60 7.79 0.81 -1.44
N THR A 61 8.26 -0.10 -0.58
CA THR A 61 8.12 -1.56 -0.83
C THR A 61 6.66 -1.99 -0.87
N ILE A 62 5.82 -1.45 0.01
CA ILE A 62 4.38 -1.69 0.01
C ILE A 62 3.73 -1.18 -1.29
N SER A 63 4.05 0.04 -1.71
CA SER A 63 3.52 0.63 -2.95
C SER A 63 3.90 -0.21 -4.18
N ILE A 64 5.14 -0.68 -4.25
CA ILE A 64 5.63 -1.52 -5.35
C ILE A 64 4.89 -2.86 -5.36
N ALA A 65 4.74 -3.51 -4.20
CA ALA A 65 4.03 -4.78 -4.10
C ALA A 65 2.56 -4.66 -4.56
N ILE A 66 1.88 -3.59 -4.16
CA ILE A 66 0.49 -3.33 -4.57
C ILE A 66 0.40 -3.07 -6.08
N ALA A 67 1.33 -2.27 -6.64
CA ALA A 67 1.36 -1.99 -8.07
C ALA A 67 1.53 -3.27 -8.91
N ILE A 68 2.43 -4.16 -8.49
CA ILE A 68 2.65 -5.45 -9.16
C ILE A 68 1.40 -6.32 -9.09
N VAL A 69 0.82 -6.50 -7.90
CA VAL A 69 -0.40 -7.29 -7.70
C VAL A 69 -1.54 -6.74 -8.56
N SER A 70 -1.78 -5.42 -8.53
CA SER A 70 -2.84 -4.80 -9.32
C SER A 70 -2.65 -5.00 -10.82
N SER A 71 -1.40 -4.99 -11.29
CA SER A 71 -1.08 -5.23 -12.71
C SER A 71 -1.38 -6.68 -13.10
N VAL A 72 -1.00 -7.65 -12.26
CA VAL A 72 -1.28 -9.08 -12.46
C VAL A 72 -2.79 -9.36 -12.42
N THR A 73 -3.51 -8.81 -11.44
CA THR A 73 -4.97 -9.00 -11.33
C THR A 73 -5.71 -8.42 -12.52
N ASN A 74 -5.30 -7.25 -13.03
CA ASN A 74 -5.87 -6.68 -14.25
C ASN A 74 -5.59 -7.55 -15.48
N LEU A 75 -4.41 -8.15 -15.57
CA LEU A 75 -4.05 -9.04 -16.68
C LEU A 75 -4.90 -10.33 -16.68
N ILE A 76 -5.10 -10.95 -15.51
CA ILE A 76 -5.91 -12.16 -15.35
C ILE A 76 -7.38 -11.88 -15.67
N ASN A 77 -7.95 -10.79 -15.16
CA ASN A 77 -9.33 -10.39 -15.46
C ASN A 77 -9.53 -10.15 -16.97
N LYS A 78 -8.53 -9.55 -17.64
CA LYS A 78 -8.59 -9.31 -19.09
C LYS A 78 -8.51 -10.60 -19.91
N LEU A 79 -7.81 -11.63 -19.42
CA LEU A 79 -7.77 -12.96 -20.03
C LEU A 79 -9.09 -13.72 -19.84
N MET A 80 -9.65 -13.68 -18.62
CA MET A 80 -10.86 -14.42 -18.27
C MET A 80 -12.14 -13.82 -18.90
N ASN A 81 -12.18 -12.51 -19.13
CA ASN A 81 -13.31 -11.86 -19.81
C ASN A 81 -13.24 -11.96 -21.35
N ARG A 82 -12.25 -12.71 -21.88
CA ARG A 82 -12.04 -12.96 -23.32
C ARG A 82 -12.35 -14.41 -23.72
N PHE A 83 -12.66 -15.26 -22.75
CA PHE A 83 -13.29 -16.57 -22.90
C PHE A 83 -14.77 -16.47 -22.51
#